data_AF-A0A948TYS5-F1
#
_entry.id   AF-A0A948TYS5-F1
#
_cell.length_a   1.000
_cell.length_b   1.000
_cell.length_c   1.000
_cell.angle_alpha   90.00
_cell.angle_beta   90.00
_cell.angle_gamma   90.00
#
_symmetry.space_group_name_H-M   'P 1'
#
loop_
_entity.id
_entity.type
_entity.pdbx_description
1 polymer ?
#
loop_
_entity_poly.entity_id
_entity_poly.type
_entity_poly.pdbx_seq_one_letter_code
_entity_poly.pdbx_strand_id
1 'polypeptide(L)'
;MEPTYRVPGLRATAKDCACVLALQLEIMPAVGGAMLRVAAPQLAIAPSAVCDRQAQPLARISIAAWIKRLHIGSASLICFARAVNDTPKLAALLVATQVMQAPVSMALVAAVMALGGLIFARRVAETMSLRVTRLDPTQGLSANLITSTLVLGASQFGWPVSTTHVSVGSIAGVGANALNWEALRGVLLSWLATLALAAGIAWLVMQNL
;
A
#
# COMPACT_ATOMS: atom_id res chain seq x y z
N MET A 1 -4.15 21.51 0.70
CA MET A 1 -2.69 21.65 0.59
C MET A 1 -2.12 20.25 0.40
N GLU A 2 -1.99 19.81 -0.85
CA GLU A 2 -1.40 18.51 -1.20
C GLU A 2 0.13 18.58 -1.06
N PRO A 3 0.79 17.58 -0.45
CA PRO A 3 2.25 17.54 -0.36
C PRO A 3 2.84 17.17 -1.73
N THR A 4 3.89 17.89 -2.10
CA THR A 4 4.60 17.77 -3.37
C THR A 4 5.86 16.91 -3.21
N TYR A 5 5.89 15.70 -3.77
CA TYR A 5 7.13 14.94 -3.91
C TYR A 5 7.96 15.44 -5.08
N ARG A 6 9.20 15.86 -4.82
CA ARG A 6 10.22 16.15 -5.85
C ARG A 6 11.05 14.89 -6.11
N VAL A 7 10.90 14.31 -7.29
CA VAL A 7 11.91 13.41 -7.86
C VAL A 7 12.85 14.28 -8.72
N PRO A 8 14.19 14.15 -8.62
CA PRO A 8 15.10 14.96 -9.43
C PRO A 8 14.81 14.75 -10.92
N GLY A 9 14.38 15.81 -11.63
CA GLY A 9 14.01 15.76 -13.05
C GLY A 9 12.50 15.62 -13.35
N LEU A 10 11.66 15.27 -12.36
CA LEU A 10 10.20 15.22 -12.50
C LEU A 10 9.56 16.23 -11.54
N ARG A 11 8.88 17.24 -12.09
CA ARG A 11 8.13 18.21 -11.30
C ARG A 11 7.01 17.51 -10.53
N ALA A 12 6.79 18.00 -9.31
CA ALA A 12 5.89 17.41 -8.33
C ALA A 12 4.53 17.07 -8.91
N THR A 13 4.21 15.77 -8.95
CA THR A 13 2.86 15.20 -9.13
C THR A 13 1.92 16.09 -9.93
N ALA A 14 2.39 16.55 -11.09
CA ALA A 14 1.46 16.97 -12.11
C ALA A 14 0.67 15.71 -12.48
N LYS A 15 -0.57 15.86 -12.94
CA LYS A 15 -1.39 14.74 -13.43
C LYS A 15 -0.77 14.18 -14.70
N ASP A 16 0.44 13.66 -14.62
CA ASP A 16 1.28 13.36 -15.75
C ASP A 16 0.71 12.13 -16.44
N CYS A 17 0.42 12.35 -17.72
CA CYS A 17 -0.07 11.34 -18.63
C CYS A 17 0.99 11.14 -19.69
N ALA A 18 1.28 9.89 -19.99
CA ALA A 18 1.96 9.51 -21.20
C ALA A 18 0.90 9.41 -22.31
N CYS A 19 1.02 10.25 -23.33
CA CYS A 19 0.09 10.34 -24.44
C CYS A 19 0.84 10.06 -25.73
N VAL A 20 0.35 9.09 -26.50
CA VAL A 20 0.88 8.76 -27.82
C VAL A 20 0.09 9.59 -28.83
N LEU A 21 0.73 10.57 -29.45
CA LEU A 21 0.11 11.39 -30.49
C LEU A 21 -0.01 10.60 -31.79
N ALA A 22 -1.13 10.81 -32.50
CA ALA A 22 -1.35 10.23 -33.80
C ALA A 22 -0.31 10.69 -34.84
N LEU A 23 -0.11 9.85 -35.85
CA LEU A 23 0.73 10.09 -37.01
C LEU A 23 0.34 11.43 -37.67
N GLN A 24 1.28 12.38 -37.77
CA GLN A 24 1.02 13.62 -38.50
C GLN A 24 1.32 13.38 -39.98
N LEU A 25 0.28 13.43 -40.81
CA LEU A 25 0.36 13.39 -42.26
C LEU A 25 0.31 14.82 -42.79
N GLU A 26 1.45 15.34 -43.22
CA GLU A 26 1.53 16.65 -43.87
C GLU A 26 1.79 16.47 -45.36
N ILE A 27 0.91 17.04 -46.19
CA ILE A 27 1.09 17.10 -47.63
C ILE A 27 1.93 18.33 -47.94
N MET A 28 3.13 18.14 -48.48
CA MET A 28 4.00 19.24 -48.89
C MET A 28 3.96 19.41 -50.41
N PRO A 29 3.83 20.65 -50.91
CA PRO A 29 3.92 20.91 -52.34
C PRO A 29 5.33 20.57 -52.84
N ALA A 30 5.41 19.77 -53.91
CA ALA A 30 6.66 19.43 -54.58
C ALA A 30 6.59 19.88 -56.04
N VAL A 31 7.73 20.19 -56.65
CA VAL A 31 7.76 20.60 -58.06
C VAL A 31 7.27 19.43 -58.92
N GLY A 32 6.11 19.59 -59.56
CA GLY A 32 5.47 18.56 -60.38
C GLY A 32 4.57 17.56 -59.64
N GLY A 33 4.30 17.74 -58.34
CA GLY A 33 3.43 16.83 -57.60
C GLY A 33 3.23 17.19 -56.13
N ALA A 34 2.75 16.23 -55.34
CA ALA A 34 2.64 16.35 -53.89
C ALA A 34 3.48 15.26 -53.22
N MET A 35 4.25 15.64 -52.20
CA MET A 35 4.98 14.70 -51.37
C MET A 35 4.26 14.55 -50.02
N LEU A 36 4.05 13.31 -49.60
CA LEU A 36 3.44 13.01 -48.31
C LEU A 36 4.54 12.84 -47.26
N ARG A 37 4.58 13.70 -46.24
CA ARG A 37 5.47 13.55 -45.09
C ARG A 37 4.71 12.85 -43.97
N VAL A 38 5.20 11.68 -43.60
CA VAL A 38 4.67 10.88 -42.50
C VAL A 38 5.57 11.08 -41.28
N ALA A 39 5.10 11.79 -40.26
CA ALA A 39 5.81 11.92 -38.99
C ALA A 39 5.49 10.74 -38.07
N ALA A 40 6.52 10.12 -37.49
CA ALA A 40 6.37 9.01 -36.55
C ALA A 40 5.53 9.42 -35.32
N PRO A 41 4.79 8.46 -34.71
CA PRO A 41 4.06 8.73 -33.48
C PRO A 41 5.01 9.19 -32.38
N GLN A 42 4.66 10.29 -31.70
CA GLN A 42 5.47 10.85 -30.63
C GLN A 42 4.88 10.50 -29.26
N LEU A 43 5.73 10.08 -28.33
CA LEU A 43 5.38 9.89 -26.93
C LEU A 43 5.62 11.20 -26.18
N ALA A 44 4.55 11.88 -25.77
CA ALA A 44 4.63 13.07 -24.95
C ALA A 44 4.26 12.75 -23.49
N ILE A 45 5.12 13.15 -22.56
CA ILE A 45 4.81 13.15 -21.13
C ILE A 45 4.38 14.58 -20.77
N ALA A 46 3.09 14.75 -20.48
CA ALA A 46 2.53 16.07 -20.19
C ALA A 46 1.45 16.01 -19.10
N PRO A 47 1.16 17.13 -18.43
CA PRO A 47 0.02 17.20 -17.51
C PRO A 47 -1.28 16.84 -18.24
N SER A 48 -2.21 16.21 -17.52
CA SER A 48 -3.45 15.67 -18.10
C SER A 48 -4.25 16.70 -18.89
N ALA A 49 -4.26 17.95 -18.42
CA ALA A 49 -4.95 19.06 -19.09
C ALA A 49 -4.36 19.42 -20.46
N VAL A 50 -3.08 19.15 -20.69
CA VAL A 50 -2.42 19.34 -21.99
C VAL A 50 -2.78 18.17 -22.91
N CYS A 51 -2.70 16.93 -22.42
CA CYS A 51 -3.16 15.76 -23.17
C CYS A 51 -4.64 15.82 -23.56
N ASP A 52 -5.49 16.39 -22.70
CA ASP A 52 -6.93 16.53 -22.97
C ASP A 52 -7.23 17.60 -24.05
N ARG A 53 -6.31 18.55 -24.29
CA ARG A 53 -6.46 19.57 -25.35
C ARG A 53 -5.95 19.09 -26.72
N GLN A 54 -5.11 18.06 -26.76
CA GLN A 54 -4.69 17.47 -28.03
C GLN A 54 -5.81 16.59 -28.58
N ALA A 55 -6.32 16.92 -29.77
CA ALA A 55 -7.61 16.40 -30.25
C ALA A 55 -7.68 14.89 -30.52
N GLN A 56 -6.56 14.15 -30.66
CA GLN A 56 -6.57 12.70 -30.96
C GLN A 56 -5.31 11.95 -30.47
N PRO A 57 -5.13 11.69 -29.17
CA PRO A 57 -4.13 10.73 -28.72
C PRO A 57 -4.57 9.30 -29.09
N LEU A 58 -3.70 8.53 -29.74
CA LEU A 58 -3.92 7.10 -30.05
C LEU A 58 -3.99 6.25 -28.77
N ALA A 59 -3.22 6.62 -27.74
CA ALA A 59 -3.22 5.96 -26.46
C ALA A 59 -2.92 6.96 -25.34
N ARG A 60 -3.59 6.78 -24.19
CA ARG A 60 -3.41 7.58 -22.98
C ARG A 60 -3.15 6.68 -21.77
N ILE A 61 -2.04 6.93 -21.08
CA ILE A 61 -1.67 6.21 -19.86
C ILE A 61 -1.48 7.23 -18.74
N SER A 62 -2.39 7.25 -17.77
CA SER A 62 -2.28 8.12 -16.60
C SER A 62 -1.45 7.46 -15.51
N ILE A 63 -0.28 8.02 -15.23
CA ILE A 63 0.64 7.50 -14.20
C ILE A 63 -0.01 7.58 -12.82
N ALA A 64 -0.69 8.69 -12.52
CA ALA A 64 -1.41 8.89 -11.26
C ALA A 64 -2.53 7.86 -11.04
N ALA A 65 -3.28 7.50 -12.09
CA ALA A 65 -4.33 6.48 -11.99
C ALA A 65 -3.74 5.10 -11.69
N TRP A 66 -2.63 4.75 -12.32
CA TRP A 66 -1.93 3.49 -12.05
C TRP A 66 -1.35 3.45 -10.64
N ILE A 67 -0.70 4.52 -10.17
CA ILE A 67 -0.21 4.61 -8.78
C ILE A 67 -1.36 4.41 -7.78
N LYS A 68 -2.52 5.05 -8.01
CA LYS A 68 -3.69 4.88 -7.14
C LYS A 68 -4.20 3.43 -7.14
N ARG A 69 -4.31 2.80 -8.32
CA ARG A 69 -4.73 1.39 -8.44
C ARG A 69 -3.75 0.45 -7.75
N LEU A 70 -2.45 0.65 -7.95
CA LEU A 70 -1.39 -0.13 -7.30
C LEU A 70 -1.40 0.08 -5.80
N HIS A 71 -1.60 1.31 -5.31
CA HIS A 71 -1.69 1.59 -3.89
C HIS A 71 -2.85 0.83 -3.25
N ILE A 72 -4.05 0.87 -3.85
CA ILE A 72 -5.21 0.08 -3.38
C ILE A 72 -4.91 -1.43 -3.43
N GLY A 73 -4.32 -1.91 -4.52
CA GLY A 73 -3.93 -3.32 -4.65
C GLY A 73 -2.92 -3.76 -3.57
N SER A 74 -1.93 -2.90 -3.26
CA SER A 74 -0.94 -3.16 -2.21
C SER A 74 -1.56 -3.15 -0.81
N ALA A 75 -2.59 -2.33 -0.58
CA ALA A 75 -3.33 -2.35 0.69
C ALA A 75 -4.07 -3.68 0.87
N SER A 76 -4.73 -4.18 -0.18
CA SER A 76 -5.34 -5.52 -0.18
C SER A 76 -4.29 -6.61 0.05
N LEU A 77 -3.10 -6.47 -0.52
CA LEU A 77 -2.01 -7.43 -0.34
C LEU A 77 -1.53 -7.51 1.12
N ILE A 78 -1.42 -6.38 1.83
CA ILE A 78 -1.12 -6.42 3.28
C ILE A 78 -2.24 -7.12 4.03
N CYS A 79 -3.51 -6.81 3.74
CA CYS A 79 -4.64 -7.44 4.42
C CYS A 79 -4.60 -8.96 4.24
N PHE A 80 -4.29 -9.43 3.03
CA PHE A 80 -4.07 -10.84 2.75
C PHE A 80 -2.88 -11.40 3.53
N ALA A 81 -1.72 -10.71 3.51
CA ALA A 81 -0.53 -11.12 4.26
C ALA A 81 -0.80 -11.24 5.77
N ARG A 82 -1.58 -10.31 6.34
CA ARG A 82 -2.04 -10.39 7.74
C ARG A 82 -2.93 -11.60 7.98
N ALA A 83 -3.88 -11.86 7.09
CA ALA A 83 -4.76 -13.03 7.23
C ALA A 83 -3.95 -14.33 7.21
N VAL A 84 -3.01 -14.49 6.27
CA VAL A 84 -2.16 -15.68 6.17
C VAL A 84 -1.29 -15.88 7.41
N ASN A 85 -0.74 -14.81 7.97
CA ASN A 85 0.16 -14.87 9.12
C ASN A 85 -0.55 -15.01 10.47
N ASP A 86 -1.70 -14.34 10.66
CA ASP A 86 -2.33 -14.20 11.98
C ASP A 86 -3.49 -15.19 12.21
N THR A 87 -4.17 -15.65 11.14
CA THR A 87 -5.27 -16.64 11.27
C THR A 87 -4.79 -17.95 11.91
N PRO A 88 -3.66 -18.57 11.47
CA PRO A 88 -3.19 -19.81 12.07
C PRO A 88 -2.81 -19.66 13.54
N LYS A 89 -2.28 -18.49 13.95
CA LYS A 89 -1.88 -18.24 15.34
C LYS A 89 -3.08 -18.24 16.29
N LEU A 90 -4.16 -17.57 15.89
CA LEU A 90 -5.39 -17.51 16.67
C LEU A 90 -6.15 -18.84 16.62
N ALA A 91 -6.20 -19.48 15.45
CA ALA A 91 -6.85 -20.79 15.30
C ALA A 91 -6.15 -21.87 16.13
N ALA A 92 -4.82 -21.83 16.26
CA ALA A 92 -4.06 -22.76 17.09
C ALA A 92 -4.50 -22.71 18.57
N LEU A 93 -4.86 -21.54 19.11
CA LEU A 93 -5.38 -21.42 20.47
C LEU A 93 -6.73 -22.14 20.64
N LEU A 94 -7.63 -22.01 19.66
CA LEU A 94 -8.92 -22.71 19.68
C LEU A 94 -8.74 -24.23 19.59
N VAL A 95 -7.85 -24.69 18.71
CA VAL A 95 -7.53 -26.11 18.56
C VAL A 95 -6.88 -26.66 19.85
N ALA A 96 -6.02 -25.87 20.51
CA ALA A 96 -5.38 -26.28 21.76
C ALA A 96 -6.38 -26.56 22.88
N THR A 97 -7.50 -25.81 22.93
CA THR A 97 -8.58 -26.05 23.90
C THR A 97 -9.45 -27.28 23.59
N GLN A 98 -9.22 -27.97 22.47
CA GLN A 98 -10.00 -29.12 21.99
C GLN A 98 -11.51 -28.83 21.78
N VAL A 99 -11.92 -27.55 21.77
CA VAL A 99 -13.32 -27.16 21.56
C VAL A 99 -13.73 -27.30 20.10
N MET A 100 -12.80 -27.09 19.16
CA MET A 100 -13.08 -27.06 17.72
C MET A 100 -11.96 -27.70 16.89
N GLN A 101 -12.33 -28.31 15.76
CA GLN A 101 -11.38 -28.84 14.78
C GLN A 101 -10.67 -27.70 14.02
N ALA A 102 -9.47 -27.99 13.50
CA ALA A 102 -8.63 -27.03 12.78
C ALA A 102 -9.34 -26.26 11.64
N PRO A 103 -10.04 -26.90 10.68
CA PRO A 103 -10.66 -26.16 9.57
C PRO A 103 -11.77 -25.20 10.04
N VAL A 104 -12.55 -25.60 11.04
CA VAL A 104 -13.63 -24.77 11.59
C VAL A 104 -13.04 -23.58 12.36
N SER A 105 -11.99 -23.81 13.14
CA SER A 105 -11.26 -22.75 13.87
C SER A 105 -10.68 -21.72 12.91
N MET A 106 -10.06 -22.18 11.81
CA MET A 106 -9.51 -21.30 10.76
C MET A 106 -10.60 -20.46 10.11
N ALA A 107 -11.73 -21.06 9.71
CA ALA A 107 -12.84 -20.36 9.08
C ALA A 107 -13.49 -19.32 10.01
N LEU A 108 -13.70 -19.70 11.28
CA LEU A 108 -14.27 -18.80 12.30
C LEU A 108 -13.37 -17.60 12.55
N VAL A 109 -12.08 -17.83 12.80
CA VAL A 109 -11.11 -16.76 13.03
C VAL A 109 -11.03 -15.84 11.82
N ALA A 110 -10.97 -16.38 10.60
CA ALA A 110 -10.95 -15.58 9.39
C ALA A 110 -12.19 -14.69 9.26
N ALA A 111 -13.38 -15.22 9.55
CA ALA A 111 -14.63 -14.46 9.51
C ALA A 111 -14.65 -13.33 10.57
N VAL A 112 -14.24 -13.62 11.80
CA VAL A 112 -14.17 -12.63 12.88
C VAL A 112 -13.13 -11.55 12.57
N MET A 113 -11.97 -11.94 12.06
CA MET A 113 -10.93 -10.99 11.62
C MET A 113 -11.43 -10.09 10.49
N ALA A 114 -12.15 -10.63 9.51
CA ALA A 114 -12.73 -9.85 8.42
C ALA A 114 -13.75 -8.81 8.95
N LEU A 115 -14.66 -9.24 9.84
CA LEU A 115 -15.64 -8.35 10.47
C LEU A 115 -14.97 -7.26 11.30
N GLY A 116 -14.01 -7.62 12.16
CA GLY A 116 -13.24 -6.66 12.96
C GLY A 116 -12.47 -5.67 12.09
N GLY A 117 -11.89 -6.13 10.98
CA GLY A 117 -11.22 -5.29 9.99
C GLY A 117 -12.17 -4.26 9.38
N LEU A 118 -13.36 -4.66 8.96
CA LEU A 118 -14.36 -3.75 8.38
C LEU A 118 -14.79 -2.65 9.36
N ILE A 119 -14.86 -2.95 10.65
CA ILE A 119 -15.31 -2.00 11.69
C ILE A 119 -14.17 -1.08 12.15
N PHE A 120 -12.96 -1.61 12.36
CA PHE A 120 -11.91 -0.91 13.10
C PHE A 120 -10.67 -0.52 12.28
N ALA A 121 -10.45 -1.07 11.07
CA ALA A 121 -9.21 -0.86 10.33
C ALA A 121 -8.95 0.62 10.02
N ARG A 122 -10.00 1.43 9.82
CA ARG A 122 -9.88 2.85 9.49
C ARG A 122 -9.13 3.66 10.57
N ARG A 123 -9.43 3.45 11.85
CA ARG A 123 -8.78 4.20 12.95
C ARG A 123 -7.29 3.91 13.05
N VAL A 124 -6.92 2.65 12.82
CA VAL A 124 -5.52 2.22 12.81
C VAL A 124 -4.79 2.80 11.61
N ALA A 125 -5.41 2.74 10.43
CA ALA A 125 -4.84 3.32 9.21
C ALA A 125 -4.60 4.83 9.34
N GLU A 126 -5.57 5.58 9.87
CA GLU A 126 -5.45 7.03 10.13
C GLU A 126 -4.32 7.35 11.12
N THR A 127 -4.17 6.56 12.18
CA THR A 127 -3.09 6.75 13.17
C THR A 127 -1.72 6.56 12.50
N MET A 128 -1.57 5.50 11.70
CA MET A 128 -0.30 5.18 11.04
C MET A 128 0.06 6.14 9.91
N SER A 129 -0.92 6.60 9.12
CA SER A 129 -0.69 7.44 7.94
C SER A 129 -0.65 8.94 8.22
N LEU A 130 -1.18 9.40 9.37
CA LEU A 130 -1.24 10.83 9.70
C LEU A 130 -0.42 11.21 10.93
N ARG A 131 -0.31 10.33 11.94
CA ARG A 131 0.39 10.68 13.20
C ARG A 131 1.85 10.28 13.20
N VAL A 132 2.20 9.13 12.61
CA VAL A 132 3.58 8.61 12.61
C VAL A 132 4.44 9.27 11.53
N THR A 133 3.95 9.36 10.30
CA THR A 133 4.59 10.11 9.21
C THR A 133 3.54 10.47 8.16
N ARG A 134 3.72 11.61 7.48
CA ARG A 134 2.82 12.02 6.39
C ARG A 134 3.24 11.30 5.10
N LEU A 135 2.56 10.19 4.81
CA LEU A 135 2.78 9.39 3.62
C LEU A 135 1.96 9.93 2.45
N ASP A 136 2.59 10.21 1.31
CA ASP A 136 1.87 10.33 0.03
C ASP A 136 1.79 8.95 -0.66
N PRO A 137 0.93 8.79 -1.69
CA PRO A 137 0.52 7.48 -2.21
C PRO A 137 1.65 6.55 -2.65
N THR A 138 2.76 7.09 -3.16
CA THR A 138 3.93 6.32 -3.58
C THR A 138 4.66 5.72 -2.38
N GLN A 139 4.88 6.50 -1.32
CA GLN A 139 5.47 6.02 -0.08
C GLN A 139 4.58 4.97 0.60
N GLY A 140 3.26 5.21 0.61
CA GLY A 140 2.30 4.23 1.11
C GLY A 140 2.35 2.92 0.31
N LEU A 141 2.43 2.99 -1.02
CA LEU A 141 2.59 1.82 -1.88
C LEU A 141 3.88 1.05 -1.55
N SER A 142 5.02 1.75 -1.46
CA SER A 142 6.30 1.12 -1.12
C SER A 142 6.27 0.45 0.26
N ALA A 143 5.78 1.15 1.28
CA ALA A 143 5.66 0.59 2.63
C ALA A 143 4.75 -0.64 2.66
N ASN A 144 3.66 -0.62 1.88
CA ASN A 144 2.74 -1.75 1.79
C ASN A 144 3.36 -2.98 1.13
N LEU A 145 4.11 -2.78 0.04
CA LEU A 145 4.80 -3.88 -0.65
C LEU A 145 5.91 -4.47 0.21
N ILE A 146 6.73 -3.65 0.86
CA ILE A 146 7.79 -4.13 1.78
C ILE A 146 7.16 -4.96 2.90
N THR A 147 6.11 -4.44 3.52
CA THR A 147 5.40 -5.15 4.60
C THR A 147 4.85 -6.49 4.13
N SER A 148 4.16 -6.49 2.98
CA SER A 148 3.52 -7.69 2.45
C SER A 148 4.54 -8.76 2.09
N THR A 149 5.62 -8.38 1.40
CA THR A 149 6.68 -9.31 0.98
C THR A 149 7.36 -9.96 2.18
N LEU A 150 7.72 -9.17 3.21
CA LEU A 150 8.35 -9.69 4.41
C LEU A 150 7.42 -10.62 5.19
N VAL A 151 6.16 -10.25 5.36
CA VAL A 151 5.18 -11.07 6.10
C VAL A 151 4.85 -12.36 5.35
N LEU A 152 4.60 -12.30 4.05
CA LEU A 152 4.33 -13.48 3.23
C LEU A 152 5.54 -14.41 3.14
N GLY A 153 6.74 -13.83 2.98
CA GLY A 153 8.00 -14.59 3.00
C GLY A 153 8.17 -15.35 4.32
N ALA A 154 8.00 -14.67 5.46
CA ALA A 154 8.06 -15.34 6.77
C ALA A 154 6.95 -16.39 6.96
N SER A 155 5.74 -16.11 6.46
CA SER A 155 4.61 -17.04 6.53
C SER A 155 4.85 -18.32 5.74
N GLN A 156 5.57 -18.24 4.60
CA GLN A 156 5.95 -19.41 3.81
C GLN A 156 6.86 -20.36 4.60
N PHE A 157 7.72 -19.82 5.47
CA PHE A 157 8.56 -20.61 6.39
C PHE A 157 7.84 -21.01 7.68
N GLY A 158 6.56 -20.64 7.85
CA GLY A 158 5.79 -20.90 9.07
C GLY A 158 6.26 -20.08 10.28
N TRP A 159 7.04 -19.02 10.07
CA TRP A 159 7.56 -18.20 11.17
C TRP A 159 6.50 -17.21 11.67
N PRO A 160 6.13 -17.25 12.95
CA PRO A 160 5.18 -16.30 13.50
C PRO A 160 5.83 -14.92 13.64
N VAL A 161 5.52 -14.00 12.73
CA VAL A 161 6.06 -12.62 12.77
C VAL A 161 5.02 -11.60 13.21
N SER A 162 5.47 -10.52 13.85
CA SER A 162 4.61 -9.38 14.20
C SER A 162 4.37 -8.49 12.99
N THR A 163 3.18 -8.54 12.39
CA THR A 163 2.83 -7.72 11.22
C THR A 163 2.75 -6.23 11.54
N THR A 164 2.55 -5.86 12.81
CA THR A 164 2.55 -4.46 13.26
C THR A 164 3.97 -3.90 13.29
N HIS A 165 4.95 -4.66 13.81
CA HIS A 165 6.36 -4.24 13.79
C HIS A 165 6.88 -4.09 12.37
N VAL A 166 6.61 -5.06 11.50
CA VAL A 166 7.05 -5.02 10.11
C VAL A 166 6.41 -3.82 9.38
N SER A 167 5.11 -3.58 9.59
CA SER A 167 4.40 -2.47 8.96
C SER A 167 4.88 -1.10 9.44
N VAL A 168 5.01 -0.90 10.76
CA VAL A 168 5.53 0.35 11.33
C VAL A 168 6.98 0.59 10.94
N GLY A 169 7.81 -0.45 10.94
CA GLY A 169 9.20 -0.37 10.49
C GLY A 169 9.32 0.01 9.01
N SER A 170 8.47 -0.57 8.15
CA SER A 170 8.42 -0.22 6.72
C SER A 170 8.00 1.23 6.50
N ILE A 171 6.99 1.70 7.23
CA ILE A 171 6.52 3.10 7.19
C ILE A 171 7.62 4.05 7.67
N ALA A 172 8.25 3.75 8.81
CA ALA A 172 9.31 4.56 9.38
C ALA A 172 10.56 4.61 8.47
N GLY A 173 10.92 3.47 7.84
CA GLY A 173 12.03 3.40 6.90
C GLY A 173 11.80 4.22 5.63
N VAL A 174 10.62 4.10 5.02
CA VAL A 174 10.26 4.89 3.82
C VAL A 174 10.12 6.39 4.15
N GLY A 175 9.63 6.70 5.35
CA GLY A 175 9.38 8.06 5.83
C GLY A 175 10.48 8.66 6.71
N ALA A 176 11.70 8.11 6.72
CA ALA A 176 12.74 8.44 7.69
C ALA A 176 13.05 9.95 7.80
N ASN A 177 12.97 10.68 6.68
CA ASN A 177 13.28 12.11 6.62
C ASN A 177 12.16 13.03 7.16
N ALA A 178 10.95 12.50 7.38
CA ALA A 178 9.76 13.26 7.81
C ALA A 178 9.02 12.57 8.97
N LEU A 179 9.77 11.77 9.74
CA LEU A 179 9.22 10.93 10.80
C LEU A 179 8.90 11.73 12.06
N ASN A 180 7.71 11.52 12.63
CA ASN A 180 7.37 12.05 13.95
C ASN A 180 7.89 11.09 15.03
N TRP A 181 9.03 11.44 15.62
CA TRP A 181 9.69 10.60 16.63
C TRP A 181 8.89 10.45 17.93
N GLU A 182 8.14 11.47 18.33
CA GLU A 182 7.29 11.42 19.52
C GLU A 182 6.15 10.42 19.32
N ALA A 183 5.48 10.49 18.17
CA ALA A 183 4.42 9.55 17.81
C ALA A 183 4.97 8.12 17.70
N LEU A 184 6.13 7.93 17.06
CA LEU A 184 6.76 6.61 16.96
C LEU A 184 7.13 6.07 18.35
N ARG A 185 7.72 6.88 19.24
CA ARG A 185 8.01 6.49 20.62
C ARG A 185 6.74 6.07 21.36
N GLY A 186 5.63 6.78 21.18
CA GLY A 186 4.34 6.40 21.75
C GLY A 186 3.89 5.01 21.28
N VAL A 187 4.08 4.68 20.00
CA VAL A 187 3.81 3.34 19.47
C VAL A 187 4.73 2.29 20.10
N LEU A 188 6.05 2.54 20.18
CA LEU A 188 7.00 1.59 20.79
C LEU A 188 6.66 1.33 22.27
N LEU A 189 6.33 2.37 23.03
CA LEU A 189 5.92 2.25 24.42
C LEU A 189 4.61 1.46 24.55
N SER A 190 3.67 1.64 23.62
CA SER A 190 2.41 0.88 23.62
C SER A 190 2.64 -0.63 23.45
N TRP A 191 3.66 -1.05 22.68
CA TRP A 191 3.99 -2.47 22.52
C TRP A 191 4.49 -3.09 23.83
N LEU A 192 5.37 -2.39 24.56
CA LEU A 192 5.85 -2.84 25.86
C LEU A 192 4.72 -2.90 26.90
N ALA A 193 3.88 -1.85 26.94
CA ALA A 193 2.74 -1.80 27.84
C ALA A 193 1.74 -2.93 27.57
N THR A 194 1.48 -3.23 26.29
CA THR A 194 0.57 -4.33 25.91
C THR A 194 1.07 -5.68 26.42
N LEU A 195 2.38 -5.96 26.32
CA LEU A 195 2.96 -7.21 26.84
C LEU A 195 2.84 -7.31 28.36
N ALA A 196 3.18 -6.23 29.08
CA ALA A 196 3.08 -6.20 30.54
C ALA A 196 1.63 -6.40 31.03
N LEU A 197 0.67 -5.72 30.39
CA LEU A 197 -0.75 -5.85 30.73
C LEU A 197 -1.28 -7.25 30.41
N ALA A 198 -0.94 -7.82 29.25
CA ALA A 198 -1.34 -9.17 28.89
C ALA A 198 -0.79 -10.21 29.87
N ALA A 199 0.48 -10.10 30.27
CA ALA A 199 1.09 -10.97 31.26
C ALA A 199 0.41 -10.83 32.64
N GLY A 200 0.11 -9.62 33.09
CA GLY A 200 -0.58 -9.37 34.34
C GLY A 200 -1.99 -9.96 34.36
N ILE A 201 -2.77 -9.78 33.28
CA ILE A 201 -4.11 -10.36 33.15
C ILE A 201 -4.03 -11.89 33.14
N ALA A 202 -3.09 -12.47 32.37
CA ALA A 202 -2.92 -13.92 32.33
C ALA A 202 -2.59 -14.50 33.72
N TRP A 203 -1.68 -13.86 34.46
CA TRP A 203 -1.37 -14.25 35.84
C TRP A 203 -2.59 -14.17 36.76
N LEU A 204 -3.36 -13.07 36.69
CA LEU A 204 -4.58 -12.89 37.48
C LEU A 204 -5.69 -13.90 37.15
N VAL A 205 -5.76 -14.39 35.91
CA VAL A 205 -6.73 -15.42 35.52
C VAL A 205 -6.25 -16.80 35.99
N MET A 206 -4.97 -17.12 35.82
CA MET A 206 -4.41 -18.42 36.19
C MET A 206 -4.36 -18.66 37.70
N GLN A 207 -4.28 -17.61 38.54
CA GLN A 207 -4.38 -17.79 39.99
C GLN A 207 -5.78 -18.22 40.47
N ASN A 208 -6.81 -18.07 39.64
CA ASN A 208 -8.21 -18.39 39.97
C ASN A 208 -8.70 -19.71 39.33
N LEU A 209 -7.82 -20.41 38.61
CA LEU A 209 -8.04 -21.73 37.99
C LEU A 209 -7.28 -22.81 38.75
#